data_AF-A0A958SY39-F1
#
_entry.id   AF-A0A958SY39-F1
#
_cell.length_a   1.000
_cell.length_b   1.000
_cell.length_c   1.000
_cell.angle_alpha   90.00
_cell.angle_beta   90.00
_cell.angle_gamma   90.00
#
_symmetry.space_group_name_H-M   'P 1'
#
loop_
_entity.id
_entity.type
_entity.pdbx_description
1 polymer ?
#
loop_
_entity_poly.entity_id
_entity_poly.type
_entity_poly.pdbx_seq_one_letter_code
_entity_poly.pdbx_strand_id
1 'polypeptide(L)' 'MIDKLKELIAEAEAFTAQTKDEVEAFRIKYLGKKGLLNEYFAEFKNVANEQKKEFGQVINQLKKTAEEKV' A
#
# COMPACT_ATOMS: atom_id res chain seq x y z
N MET A 1 -3.61 -12.76 2.14
CA MET A 1 -3.40 -11.67 1.15
C MET A 1 -3.86 -10.33 1.71
N ILE A 2 -5.07 -10.26 2.28
CA ILE A 2 -5.53 -9.05 2.99
C ILE A 2 -4.65 -8.75 4.22
N ASP A 3 -4.20 -9.77 4.95
CA ASP A 3 -3.35 -9.61 6.13
C ASP A 3 -2.05 -8.86 5.81
N LYS A 4 -1.38 -9.23 4.71
CA LYS A 4 -0.18 -8.52 4.22
C LYS A 4 -0.45 -7.06 3.91
N LEU A 5 -1.60 -6.73 3.33
CA LEU A 5 -1.98 -5.35 3.09
C LEU A 5 -2.20 -4.58 4.40
N LYS A 6 -2.85 -5.20 5.39
CA LYS A 6 -3.04 -4.61 6.73
C LYS A 6 -1.70 -4.40 7.44
N GLU A 7 -0.77 -5.34 7.33
CA GLU A 7 0.60 -5.20 7.82
C GLU A 7 1.31 -4.03 7.14
N LEU A 8 1.23 -3.93 5.81
CA LEU A 8 1.82 -2.82 5.06
C LEU A 8 1.22 -1.46 5.40
N ILE A 9 -0.07 -1.40 5.71
CA ILE A 9 -0.72 -0.18 6.21
C ILE A 9 -0.14 0.18 7.57
N ALA A 10 -0.08 -0.77 8.50
CA ALA A 10 0.49 -0.53 9.83
C ALA A 10 1.96 -0.09 9.74
N GLU A 11 2.75 -0.72 8.86
CA GLU A 11 4.13 -0.30 8.57
C GLU A 11 4.18 1.12 7.99
N ALA A 12 3.29 1.44 7.03
CA ALA A 12 3.21 2.77 6.44
C ALA A 12 2.75 3.85 7.46
N GLU A 13 1.82 3.53 8.35
CA GLU A 13 1.35 4.41 9.41
C GLU A 13 2.43 4.64 10.47
N ALA A 14 3.18 3.60 10.83
CA ALA A 14 4.32 3.69 11.75
C ALA A 14 5.54 4.35 11.11
N PHE A 15 5.67 4.27 9.79
CA PHE A 15 6.76 4.90 9.06
C PHE A 15 6.73 6.42 9.25
N THR A 16 7.86 6.97 9.64
CA THR A 16 8.07 8.40 9.83
C THR A 16 9.36 8.75 9.13
N ALA A 17 9.26 9.37 7.96
CA ALA A 17 10.44 9.82 7.22
C ALA A 17 11.06 11.01 7.95
N GLN A 18 12.38 10.96 8.18
CA GLN A 18 13.13 12.06 8.77
C GLN A 18 13.85 12.89 7.71
N THR A 19 14.04 12.32 6.53
CA THR A 19 14.77 12.93 5.41
C THR A 19 13.99 12.84 4.10
N LYS A 20 14.31 13.73 3.16
CA LYS A 20 13.70 13.74 1.82
C LYS A 20 14.01 12.45 1.04
N ASP A 21 15.19 11.88 1.22
CA ASP A 21 15.57 10.60 0.63
C ASP A 21 14.69 9.44 1.12
N GLU A 22 14.37 9.39 2.41
CA GLU A 22 13.46 8.39 2.97
C GLU A 22 12.03 8.54 2.45
N VAL A 23 11.55 9.79 2.30
CA VAL A 23 10.26 10.08 1.68
C VAL A 23 10.23 9.56 0.24
N GLU A 24 11.24 9.86 -0.57
CA GLU A 24 11.28 9.44 -1.97
C GLU A 24 11.44 7.92 -2.09
N ALA A 25 12.26 7.29 -1.23
CA ALA A 25 12.40 5.83 -1.17
C ALA A 25 11.07 5.14 -0.81
N PHE A 26 10.35 5.67 0.18
CA PHE A 26 9.02 5.20 0.56
C PHE A 26 8.03 5.39 -0.58
N ARG A 27 8.01 6.57 -1.21
CA ARG A 27 7.17 6.84 -2.38
C ARG A 27 7.44 5.85 -3.50
N ILE A 28 8.69 5.56 -3.84
CA ILE A 28 9.04 4.59 -4.89
C ILE A 28 8.58 3.18 -4.51
N LYS A 29 8.78 2.78 -3.24
CA LYS A 29 8.39 1.46 -2.73
C LYS A 29 6.89 1.24 -2.75
N TYR A 30 6.09 2.23 -2.34
CA TYR A 30 4.63 2.10 -2.25
C TYR A 30 3.92 2.66 -3.48
N LEU A 31 4.11 3.94 -3.81
CA LEU A 31 3.42 4.67 -4.88
C LEU A 31 4.12 4.61 -6.24
N GLY A 32 5.31 4.01 -6.33
CA GLY A 32 6.05 3.90 -7.57
C GLY A 32 5.32 3.06 -8.62
N LYS A 33 5.71 3.22 -9.90
CA LYS A 33 5.16 2.41 -11.01
C LYS A 33 5.33 0.90 -10.81
N LYS A 34 6.39 0.48 -10.11
CA LYS A 34 6.67 -0.91 -9.70
C LYS A 34 6.53 -1.08 -8.18
N GLY A 35 5.79 -0.18 -7.54
CA GLY A 35 5.58 -0.21 -6.10
C GLY A 35 4.52 -1.22 -5.71
N LEU A 36 4.46 -1.48 -4.41
CA LEU A 36 3.56 -2.45 -3.78
C LEU A 36 2.10 -2.20 -4.15
N LEU A 37 1.65 -0.95 -4.20
CA LEU A 37 0.26 -0.63 -4.57
C LEU A 37 -0.11 -1.18 -5.94
N ASN A 38 0.76 -1.01 -6.93
CA ASN A 38 0.47 -1.44 -8.28
C ASN A 38 0.47 -2.98 -8.39
N GLU A 39 1.33 -3.66 -7.63
CA GLU A 39 1.31 -5.12 -7.51
C GLU A 39 0.01 -5.61 -6.87
N TYR A 40 -0.41 -5.03 -5.75
CA TYR A 40 -1.67 -5.42 -5.09
C TYR A 40 -2.90 -5.09 -5.92
N PHE A 41 -2.89 -3.99 -6.69
CA PHE A 41 -3.95 -3.69 -7.66
C PHE A 41 -4.01 -4.72 -8.81
N ALA A 42 -2.88 -5.28 -9.23
CA ALA A 42 -2.87 -6.38 -10.20
C ALA A 42 -3.41 -7.67 -9.57
N GLU A 43 -2.98 -7.98 -8.34
CA GLU A 43 -3.46 -9.11 -7.55
C GLU A 43 -4.96 -9.02 -7.25
N PHE A 44 -5.54 -7.81 -7.18
CA PHE A 44 -6.99 -7.60 -6.96
C PHE A 44 -7.85 -8.40 -7.93
N LYS A 45 -7.41 -8.57 -9.18
CA LYS A 45 -8.13 -9.36 -10.19
C LYS A 45 -8.15 -10.85 -9.86
N ASN A 46 -7.14 -11.34 -9.13
CA ASN A 46 -6.97 -12.73 -8.71
C ASN A 46 -7.63 -13.05 -7.36
N VAL A 47 -8.06 -12.03 -6.60
CA VAL A 47 -8.70 -12.24 -5.29
C VAL A 47 -10.10 -12.84 -5.45
N ALA A 48 -10.46 -13.76 -4.54
CA ALA A 48 -11.79 -14.37 -4.50
C ALA A 48 -12.89 -13.32 -4.33
N ASN A 49 -14.06 -13.54 -4.95
CA ASN A 49 -15.13 -12.54 -5.00
C ASN A 49 -15.61 -12.07 -3.61
N GLU A 50 -15.60 -12.99 -2.64
CA GLU A 50 -15.93 -12.73 -1.23
C GLU A 50 -14.94 -11.78 -0.55
N GLN A 51 -13.66 -11.83 -0.95
CA GLN A 51 -12.58 -11.02 -0.41
C GLN A 51 -12.32 -9.74 -1.20
N LYS A 52 -12.78 -9.64 -2.45
CA LYS A 52 -12.58 -8.44 -3.29
C LYS A 52 -13.06 -7.15 -2.65
N LYS A 53 -14.19 -7.21 -1.93
CA LYS A 53 -14.73 -6.03 -1.24
C LYS A 53 -13.75 -5.51 -0.19
N GLU A 54 -13.33 -6.38 0.74
CA GLU A 54 -12.38 -6.01 1.79
C GLU A 54 -11.01 -5.66 1.20
N PHE A 55 -10.48 -6.48 0.29
CA PHE A 55 -9.18 -6.26 -0.34
C PHE A 55 -9.13 -4.92 -1.09
N GLY A 56 -10.20 -4.53 -1.80
CA GLY A 56 -10.29 -3.23 -2.45
C GLY A 56 -10.34 -2.05 -1.49
N GLN A 57 -11.04 -2.20 -0.35
CA GLN A 57 -11.03 -1.18 0.70
C GLN A 57 -9.64 -1.01 1.30
N VAL A 58 -8.97 -2.11 1.63
CA VAL A 58 -7.65 -2.11 2.25
C VAL A 58 -6.58 -1.57 1.28
N ILE A 59 -6.63 -1.92 -0.02
CA ILE A 59 -5.72 -1.32 -1.03
C ILE A 59 -5.88 0.20 -1.10
N ASN A 60 -7.12 0.69 -1.15
CA ASN A 60 -7.37 2.13 -1.19
C ASN A 60 -6.91 2.83 0.09
N GLN A 61 -7.04 2.16 1.24
CA GLN A 61 -6.52 2.67 2.51
C GLN A 61 -4.99 2.75 2.48
N LEU A 62 -4.29 1.69 2.05
CA LEU A 62 -2.84 1.70 1.88
C LEU A 62 -2.39 2.83 0.95
N LYS A 63 -3.12 3.02 -0.15
CA LYS A 63 -2.86 4.13 -1.08
C LYS A 63 -2.90 5.47 -0.35
N LYS A 64 -3.99 5.73 0.36
CA LYS A 64 -4.21 7.00 1.07
C LYS A 64 -3.17 7.22 2.16
N THR A 65 -2.90 6.21 2.98
CA THR A 65 -1.86 6.25 4.01
C THR A 65 -0.50 6.56 3.39
N ALA A 66 -0.14 5.90 2.29
CA ALA A 66 1.12 6.15 1.62
C ALA A 66 1.20 7.57 1.00
N GLU A 67 0.09 8.10 0.47
CA GLU A 67 -0.01 9.48 -0.03
C GLU A 67 0.10 10.51 1.11
N GLU A 68 -0.39 10.21 2.31
CA GLU A 68 -0.29 11.09 3.49
C GLU A 68 1.12 11.13 4.10
N LYS A 69 1.96 10.13 3.80
CA LYS A 69 3.31 9.98 4.35
C LYS A 69 4.42 10.55 3.46
N VAL A 70 4.06 11.04 2.27
CA VAL A 70 4.99 11.54 1.24
C VAL A 70 4.83 13.04 1.05
#